data_AF-A0A0A2KUF2-F1
#
_entry.id   AF-A0A0A2KUF2-F1
#
_cell.length_a   1.000
_cell.length_b   1.000
_cell.length_c   1.000
_cell.angle_alpha   90.00
_cell.angle_beta   90.00
_cell.angle_gamma   90.00
#
_symmetry.space_group_name_H-M   'P 1'
#
loop_
_entity.id
_entity.type
_entity.pdbx_description
1 polymer ?
#
loop_
_entity_poly.entity_id
_entity_poly.type
_entity_poly.pdbx_seq_one_letter_code
_entity_poly.pdbx_strand_id
1 'polypeptide(L)'
;MRSQTLWRSFGLLQRQTLSSHKTITRRAIQTASSRPVPNFAFAFDIDGVLLRASKPIPGAADSLALLKEQGIPFLLLTNGGGKHETERVAEISEKLGIPLDATDIVQSHSPFAELVKGSDESSALEHKCVLVAGGDGDNCRRVAEQYGFKNVVTPADIFMANPAVWPFSNHFSDYYKTFARPLPTPIDFNDPLKSLKIDAVFVFNDPRDWALDTQVIMDLLLSSQGRIGTLSEKNGRIDLPNHGYQQDGQPHLYFSNPDLWWAAAYPLPRLGQGGFREALEGVWAATTGGPSKGIELKKTVIGKPYQPTYEFAERQLLRNRLRTFGSSAERTPLERVYMVGDNPESDIRGANSYRSEIGSSWHSILVRTGVYSGGEPAWIPRTIADNVHKGVQWALKSSNWPAA
;
A
#
# COMPACT_ATOMS: atom_id res chain seq x y z
N MET A 1 20.49 -63.04 36.80
CA MET A 1 19.60 -64.22 36.83
C MET A 1 19.14 -64.51 35.39
N ARG A 2 19.11 -65.80 35.04
CA ARG A 2 18.93 -66.44 33.72
C ARG A 2 17.58 -66.07 33.04
N SER A 3 17.57 -65.75 31.73
CA SER A 3 17.32 -66.63 30.55
C SER A 3 15.85 -66.98 30.27
N GLN A 4 15.43 -66.70 29.03
CA GLN A 4 14.51 -67.41 28.09
C GLN A 4 13.38 -68.29 28.70
N THR A 5 12.14 -68.33 28.19
CA THR A 5 11.72 -68.91 26.89
C THR A 5 10.19 -68.74 26.72
N LEU A 6 9.73 -68.79 25.46
CA LEU A 6 8.33 -68.82 24.98
C LEU A 6 7.54 -70.10 25.35
N TRP A 7 6.23 -70.11 24.99
CA TRP A 7 5.28 -71.22 24.69
C TRP A 7 3.98 -71.07 25.52
N ARG A 8 2.73 -71.33 25.09
CA ARG A 8 2.07 -71.64 23.80
C ARG A 8 0.54 -71.64 24.05
N SER A 9 -0.25 -71.17 23.07
CA SER A 9 -1.60 -71.59 22.61
C SER A 9 -2.75 -71.94 23.58
N PHE A 10 -3.98 -71.45 23.30
CA PHE A 10 -5.11 -72.17 22.63
C PHE A 10 -6.39 -71.30 22.60
N GLY A 11 -7.20 -71.37 21.54
CA GLY A 11 -8.55 -70.77 21.52
C GLY A 11 -9.24 -70.60 20.16
N LEU A 12 -9.57 -71.73 19.53
CA LEU A 12 -10.47 -72.01 18.38
C LEU A 12 -11.48 -70.95 17.86
N LEU A 13 -11.37 -70.72 16.54
CA LEU A 13 -12.37 -70.66 15.46
C LEU A 13 -13.88 -70.74 15.79
N GLN A 14 -14.65 -69.76 15.30
CA GLN A 14 -16.02 -70.00 14.82
C GLN A 14 -16.42 -69.11 13.62
N ARG A 15 -16.60 -69.78 12.49
CA ARG A 15 -17.41 -69.53 11.27
C ARG A 15 -17.77 -68.10 10.85
N GLN A 16 -17.22 -67.71 9.70
CA GLN A 16 -17.75 -66.68 8.81
C GLN A 16 -18.98 -67.20 8.04
N THR A 17 -20.03 -66.39 7.97
CA THR A 17 -21.09 -66.47 6.96
C THR A 17 -21.08 -65.18 6.14
N LEU A 18 -20.89 -65.31 4.83
CA LEU A 18 -20.93 -64.23 3.86
C LEU A 18 -22.39 -63.91 3.52
N SER A 19 -22.84 -62.68 3.78
CA SER A 19 -24.06 -62.13 3.19
C SER A 19 -23.69 -60.89 2.38
N SER A 20 -23.94 -60.96 1.06
CA SER A 20 -23.73 -59.88 0.12
C SER A 20 -24.93 -58.94 0.16
N HIS A 21 -24.74 -57.72 0.66
CA HIS A 21 -25.69 -56.62 0.43
C HIS A 21 -25.07 -55.64 -0.57
N LYS A 22 -25.58 -55.68 -1.80
CA LYS A 22 -25.34 -54.66 -2.82
C LYS A 22 -26.05 -53.37 -2.40
N THR A 23 -25.30 -52.43 -1.83
CA THR A 23 -25.78 -51.06 -1.63
C THR A 23 -25.66 -50.31 -2.94
N ILE A 24 -26.80 -50.02 -3.58
CA ILE A 24 -26.87 -49.13 -4.74
C ILE A 24 -26.60 -47.71 -4.22
N THR A 25 -25.36 -47.24 -4.40
CA THR A 25 -25.01 -45.85 -4.19
C THR A 25 -25.57 -45.04 -5.36
N ARG A 26 -26.72 -44.38 -5.15
CA ARG A 26 -27.16 -43.29 -6.02
C ARG A 26 -26.10 -42.17 -5.93
N ARG A 27 -25.17 -42.13 -6.88
CA ARG A 27 -24.36 -40.95 -7.16
C ARG A 27 -25.32 -39.85 -7.61
N ALA A 28 -25.72 -38.98 -6.69
CA ALA A 28 -26.24 -37.68 -7.06
C ALA A 28 -25.08 -36.92 -7.69
N ILE A 29 -25.06 -36.84 -9.01
CA ILE A 29 -24.24 -35.85 -9.71
C ILE A 29 -24.93 -34.51 -9.42
N GLN A 30 -24.52 -33.85 -8.34
CA GLN A 30 -24.67 -32.42 -8.24
C GLN A 30 -23.74 -31.84 -9.30
N THR A 31 -24.27 -31.60 -10.50
CA THR A 31 -23.70 -30.57 -11.37
C THR A 31 -23.95 -29.25 -10.66
N ALA A 32 -23.07 -28.91 -9.71
CA ALA A 32 -22.87 -27.52 -9.35
C ALA A 32 -22.56 -26.82 -10.68
N SER A 33 -23.45 -25.93 -11.14
CA SER A 33 -23.12 -25.04 -12.24
C SER A 33 -21.90 -24.24 -11.76
N SER A 34 -20.70 -24.66 -12.15
CA SER A 34 -19.48 -23.94 -11.81
C SER A 34 -19.64 -22.56 -12.42
N ARG A 35 -19.80 -21.52 -11.59
CA ARG A 35 -19.80 -20.14 -12.07
C ARG A 35 -18.54 -19.97 -12.93
N PRO A 36 -18.64 -19.39 -14.14
CA PRO A 36 -17.48 -19.19 -14.97
C PRO A 36 -16.45 -18.36 -14.21
N VAL A 37 -15.18 -18.77 -14.28
CA VAL A 37 -14.08 -17.99 -13.70
C VAL A 37 -13.80 -16.83 -14.66
N PRO A 38 -13.94 -15.56 -14.24
CA PRO A 38 -13.66 -14.44 -15.14
C PRO A 38 -12.17 -14.38 -15.45
N ASN A 39 -11.77 -14.26 -16.72
CA ASN A 39 -10.38 -13.96 -17.11
C ASN A 39 -10.02 -12.47 -16.93
N PHE A 40 -10.91 -11.67 -16.37
CA PHE A 40 -10.67 -10.26 -16.08
C PHE A 40 -10.99 -9.89 -14.63
N ALA A 41 -10.54 -8.71 -14.20
CA ALA A 41 -10.81 -8.12 -12.91
C ALA A 41 -10.95 -6.59 -13.03
N PHE A 42 -11.31 -5.93 -11.94
CA PHE A 42 -11.29 -4.47 -11.83
C PHE A 42 -10.32 -3.99 -10.75
N ALA A 43 -9.75 -2.82 -10.96
CA ALA A 43 -9.11 -2.01 -9.93
C ALA A 43 -9.82 -0.65 -9.91
N PHE A 44 -10.30 -0.21 -8.76
CA PHE A 44 -11.02 1.04 -8.61
C PHE A 44 -10.21 2.01 -7.77
N ASP A 45 -9.96 3.21 -8.28
CA ASP A 45 -9.69 4.32 -7.37
C ASP A 45 -10.91 4.59 -6.47
N ILE A 46 -10.70 5.33 -5.39
CA ILE A 46 -11.73 5.63 -4.40
C ILE A 46 -12.21 7.08 -4.55
N ASP A 47 -11.31 8.05 -4.42
CA ASP A 47 -11.65 9.47 -4.27
C ASP A 47 -11.87 10.12 -5.63
N GLY A 48 -13.12 10.35 -5.99
CA GLY A 48 -13.52 10.81 -7.33
C GLY A 48 -14.11 9.70 -8.20
N VAL A 49 -14.06 8.44 -7.75
CA VAL A 49 -14.63 7.27 -8.45
C VAL A 49 -15.76 6.61 -7.68
N LEU A 50 -15.49 6.19 -6.44
CA LEU A 50 -16.48 5.53 -5.57
C LEU A 50 -17.07 6.49 -4.55
N LEU A 51 -16.24 7.37 -4.00
CA LEU A 51 -16.60 8.37 -3.01
C LEU A 51 -16.20 9.75 -3.51
N ARG A 52 -16.94 10.78 -3.10
CA ARG A 52 -16.47 12.17 -3.12
C ARG A 52 -16.47 12.65 -1.68
N ALA A 53 -15.27 12.87 -1.13
CA ALA A 53 -15.05 13.00 0.31
C ALA A 53 -15.61 11.80 1.10
N SER A 54 -16.79 11.93 1.71
CA SER A 54 -17.44 10.85 2.46
C SER A 54 -18.78 10.40 1.85
N LYS A 55 -19.17 10.96 0.69
CA LYS A 55 -20.44 10.63 0.05
C LYS A 55 -20.23 9.67 -1.11
N PRO A 56 -20.97 8.54 -1.17
CA PRO A 56 -20.98 7.67 -2.33
C PRO A 56 -21.31 8.41 -3.63
N ILE A 57 -20.56 8.12 -4.68
CA ILE A 57 -20.87 8.56 -6.03
C ILE A 57 -22.04 7.72 -6.55
N PRO A 58 -23.05 8.31 -7.23
CA PRO A 58 -24.17 7.56 -7.78
C PRO A 58 -23.72 6.38 -8.65
N GLY A 59 -24.27 5.20 -8.36
CA GLY A 59 -23.97 3.94 -9.05
C GLY A 59 -22.69 3.22 -8.58
N ALA A 60 -21.90 3.79 -7.67
CA ALA A 60 -20.71 3.13 -7.12
C ALA A 60 -21.04 1.85 -6.34
N ALA A 61 -22.00 1.94 -5.43
CA ALA A 61 -22.47 0.79 -4.66
C ALA A 61 -23.04 -0.29 -5.60
N ASP A 62 -24.00 0.07 -6.45
CA ASP A 62 -24.64 -0.86 -7.39
C ASP A 62 -23.61 -1.58 -8.28
N SER A 63 -22.57 -0.87 -8.72
CA SER A 63 -21.47 -1.47 -9.49
C SER A 63 -20.67 -2.50 -8.70
N LEU A 64 -20.23 -2.20 -7.48
CA LEU A 64 -19.48 -3.17 -6.68
C LEU A 64 -20.36 -4.36 -6.26
N ALA A 65 -21.64 -4.12 -5.96
CA ALA A 65 -22.60 -5.16 -5.63
C ALA A 65 -22.80 -6.12 -6.80
N LEU A 66 -22.98 -5.58 -8.02
CA LEU A 66 -23.08 -6.37 -9.25
C LEU A 66 -21.83 -7.23 -9.46
N LEU A 67 -20.63 -6.67 -9.29
CA LEU A 67 -19.39 -7.44 -9.44
C LEU A 67 -19.30 -8.57 -8.41
N LYS A 68 -19.67 -8.32 -7.14
CA LYS A 68 -19.72 -9.38 -6.12
C LYS A 68 -20.73 -10.47 -6.45
N GLU A 69 -21.93 -10.10 -6.88
CA GLU A 69 -22.99 -11.04 -7.26
C GLU A 69 -22.53 -11.97 -8.40
N GLN A 70 -21.90 -11.39 -9.42
CA GLN A 70 -21.35 -12.10 -10.58
C GLN A 70 -20.04 -12.84 -10.29
N GLY A 71 -19.49 -12.69 -9.08
CA GLY A 71 -18.20 -13.27 -8.70
C GLY A 71 -17.00 -12.64 -9.43
N ILE A 72 -17.13 -11.44 -9.97
CA ILE A 72 -16.04 -10.77 -10.70
C ILE A 72 -15.06 -10.16 -9.69
N PRO A 73 -13.77 -10.54 -9.72
CA PRO A 73 -12.78 -9.99 -8.81
C PRO A 73 -12.59 -8.49 -9.00
N PHE A 74 -12.45 -7.78 -7.89
CA PHE A 74 -12.01 -6.40 -7.91
C PHE A 74 -11.10 -6.09 -6.73
N LEU A 75 -10.41 -4.97 -6.84
CA LEU A 75 -9.59 -4.36 -5.79
C LEU A 75 -9.86 -2.86 -5.74
N LEU A 76 -9.84 -2.28 -4.56
CA LEU A 76 -9.79 -0.84 -4.35
C LEU A 76 -8.31 -0.42 -4.30
N LEU A 77 -7.86 0.40 -5.25
CA LEU A 77 -6.46 0.83 -5.37
C LEU A 77 -6.38 2.36 -5.22
N THR A 78 -5.95 2.82 -4.05
CA THR A 78 -5.93 4.24 -3.70
C THR A 78 -4.54 4.72 -3.32
N ASN A 79 -4.23 5.97 -3.69
CA ASN A 79 -3.08 6.69 -3.16
C ASN A 79 -3.39 7.39 -1.82
N GLY A 80 -4.64 7.34 -1.36
CA GLY A 80 -5.01 7.71 0.01
C GLY A 80 -4.40 6.75 1.03
N GLY A 81 -4.40 7.15 2.30
CA GLY A 81 -3.70 6.43 3.35
C GLY A 81 -3.98 6.95 4.75
N GLY A 82 -3.22 6.42 5.71
CA GLY A 82 -3.17 6.91 7.09
C GLY A 82 -3.94 6.09 8.11
N LYS A 83 -4.56 4.98 7.68
CA LYS A 83 -5.25 4.01 8.52
C LYS A 83 -4.93 2.61 8.02
N HIS A 84 -5.03 1.60 8.88
CA HIS A 84 -4.83 0.22 8.46
C HIS A 84 -5.98 -0.21 7.53
N GLU A 85 -5.69 -1.14 6.63
CA GLU A 85 -6.63 -1.61 5.61
C GLU A 85 -7.95 -2.10 6.23
N THR A 86 -7.91 -2.74 7.40
CA THR A 86 -9.11 -3.21 8.13
C THR A 86 -10.02 -2.05 8.58
N GLU A 87 -9.44 -0.95 9.04
CA GLU A 87 -10.21 0.22 9.46
C GLU A 87 -10.75 0.95 8.23
N ARG A 88 -9.89 1.17 7.23
CA ARG A 88 -10.28 1.89 6.02
C ARG A 88 -11.37 1.16 5.25
N VAL A 89 -11.28 -0.15 5.13
CA VAL A 89 -12.28 -0.93 4.41
C VAL A 89 -13.61 -0.97 5.15
N ALA A 90 -13.61 -0.99 6.49
CA ALA A 90 -14.83 -0.92 7.29
C ALA A 90 -15.59 0.39 7.05
N GLU A 91 -14.89 1.53 6.99
CA GLU A 91 -15.50 2.82 6.66
C GLU A 91 -16.11 2.84 5.26
N ILE A 92 -15.40 2.31 4.28
CA ILE A 92 -15.87 2.27 2.88
C ILE A 92 -17.07 1.33 2.77
N SER A 93 -17.00 0.18 3.45
CA SER A 93 -18.05 -0.82 3.51
C SER A 93 -19.35 -0.24 4.07
N GLU A 94 -19.26 0.50 5.17
CA GLU A 94 -20.39 1.22 5.78
C GLU A 94 -20.97 2.26 4.81
N LYS A 95 -20.12 3.12 4.24
CA LYS A 95 -20.56 4.19 3.33
C LYS A 95 -21.25 3.66 2.07
N LEU A 96 -20.74 2.57 1.49
CA LEU A 96 -21.28 1.97 0.27
C LEU A 96 -22.39 0.96 0.55
N GLY A 97 -22.58 0.52 1.79
CA GLY A 97 -23.55 -0.51 2.15
C GLY A 97 -23.20 -1.90 1.59
N ILE A 98 -21.93 -2.20 1.39
CA ILE A 98 -21.45 -3.45 0.75
C ILE A 98 -20.36 -4.06 1.62
N PRO A 99 -20.43 -5.35 1.98
CA PRO A 99 -19.40 -6.00 2.77
C PRO A 99 -18.08 -6.03 1.98
N LEU A 100 -16.98 -5.58 2.58
CA LEU A 100 -15.65 -5.57 1.99
C LEU A 100 -14.62 -6.10 3.00
N ASP A 101 -13.56 -6.74 2.53
CA ASP A 101 -12.49 -7.30 3.35
C ASP A 101 -11.19 -6.50 3.22
N ALA A 102 -10.29 -6.55 4.21
CA ALA A 102 -9.00 -5.84 4.16
C ALA A 102 -8.15 -6.22 2.93
N THR A 103 -8.35 -7.42 2.38
CA THR A 103 -7.72 -7.87 1.14
C THR A 103 -8.32 -7.26 -0.13
N ASP A 104 -9.48 -6.61 -0.05
CA ASP A 104 -10.13 -5.90 -1.15
C ASP A 104 -9.55 -4.49 -1.36
N ILE A 105 -8.61 -4.02 -0.52
CA ILE A 105 -8.01 -2.69 -0.62
C ILE A 105 -6.48 -2.71 -0.61
N VAL A 106 -5.90 -1.85 -1.45
CA VAL A 106 -4.48 -1.46 -1.43
C VAL A 106 -4.43 0.06 -1.34
N GLN A 107 -3.81 0.54 -0.27
CA GLN A 107 -3.54 1.93 0.02
C GLN A 107 -2.11 2.29 -0.38
N SER A 108 -1.80 3.59 -0.39
CA SER A 108 -0.47 4.10 -0.73
C SER A 108 0.67 3.41 0.03
N HIS A 109 0.47 3.17 1.33
CA HIS A 109 1.48 2.58 2.22
C HIS A 109 1.46 1.05 2.29
N SER A 110 0.45 0.35 1.74
CA SER A 110 0.35 -1.11 1.83
C SER A 110 1.61 -1.85 1.32
N PRO A 111 2.26 -1.41 0.21
CA PRO A 111 3.48 -2.07 -0.25
C PRO A 111 4.65 -1.99 0.74
N PHE A 112 4.66 -1.05 1.69
CA PHE A 112 5.70 -0.99 2.72
C PHE A 112 5.70 -2.21 3.66
N ALA A 113 4.59 -2.97 3.72
CA ALA A 113 4.56 -4.22 4.46
C ALA A 113 5.60 -5.25 3.96
N GLU A 114 5.96 -5.22 2.68
CA GLU A 114 6.98 -6.13 2.13
C GLU A 114 8.41 -5.77 2.59
N LEU A 115 8.64 -4.51 2.96
CA LEU A 115 9.95 -4.03 3.42
C LEU A 115 10.29 -4.45 4.84
N VAL A 116 9.30 -4.94 5.61
CA VAL A 116 9.53 -5.50 6.95
C VAL A 116 10.49 -6.68 6.86
N LYS A 117 10.19 -7.63 5.97
CA LYS A 117 11.04 -8.82 5.75
C LYS A 117 12.16 -8.59 4.74
N GLY A 118 11.99 -7.64 3.82
CA GLY A 118 12.95 -7.39 2.74
C GLY A 118 13.06 -8.55 1.75
N SER A 119 13.92 -8.39 0.75
CA SER A 119 14.29 -9.48 -0.18
C SER A 119 15.31 -10.45 0.43
N ASP A 120 16.02 -9.99 1.44
CA ASP A 120 17.08 -10.70 2.17
C ASP A 120 17.25 -10.11 3.58
N GLU A 121 18.02 -10.78 4.43
CA GLU A 121 18.25 -10.36 5.83
C GLU A 121 18.88 -8.96 5.95
N SER A 122 19.69 -8.53 4.97
CA SER A 122 20.36 -7.23 5.01
C SER A 122 19.41 -6.07 4.71
N SER A 123 18.43 -6.31 3.85
CA SER A 123 17.39 -5.35 3.45
C SER A 123 16.19 -5.32 4.41
N ALA A 124 16.01 -6.35 5.23
CA ALA A 124 14.95 -6.42 6.23
C ALA A 124 14.97 -5.20 7.17
N LEU A 125 13.77 -4.68 7.48
CA LEU A 125 13.58 -3.54 8.38
C LEU A 125 12.85 -3.90 9.67
N GLU A 126 12.42 -5.16 9.85
CA GLU A 126 11.64 -5.62 11.00
C GLU A 126 12.21 -5.14 12.34
N HIS A 127 13.51 -5.36 12.57
CA HIS A 127 14.19 -5.00 13.83
C HIS A 127 14.97 -3.69 13.78
N LYS A 128 14.97 -2.99 12.65
CA LYS A 128 15.64 -1.69 12.50
C LYS A 128 14.74 -0.56 12.99
N CYS A 129 15.33 0.59 13.32
CA CYS A 129 14.56 1.76 13.76
C CYS A 129 14.16 2.61 12.57
N VAL A 130 12.86 2.80 12.36
CA VAL A 130 12.33 3.56 11.22
C VAL A 130 11.61 4.82 11.69
N LEU A 131 11.77 5.90 10.94
CA LEU A 131 10.96 7.11 11.12
C LEU A 131 9.72 7.00 10.23
N VAL A 132 8.53 7.12 10.82
CA VAL A 132 7.26 7.21 10.09
C VAL A 132 6.70 8.62 10.26
N ALA A 133 6.66 9.35 9.16
CA ALA A 133 6.10 10.68 9.03
C ALA A 133 4.70 10.61 8.39
N GLY A 134 3.89 11.65 8.64
CA GLY A 134 2.57 11.77 8.07
C GLY A 134 1.41 11.20 8.89
N GLY A 135 0.21 11.61 8.51
CA GLY A 135 -1.04 11.10 9.07
C GLY A 135 -1.60 11.89 10.25
N ASP A 136 -2.73 11.41 10.75
CA ASP A 136 -3.41 11.97 11.93
C ASP A 136 -2.99 11.19 13.18
N GLY A 137 -2.63 11.89 14.25
CA GLY A 137 -2.07 11.31 15.48
C GLY A 137 -0.90 10.35 15.23
N ASP A 138 -0.92 9.19 15.91
CA ASP A 138 0.01 8.07 15.68
C ASP A 138 -0.56 6.99 14.76
N ASN A 139 -1.61 7.29 13.95
CA ASN A 139 -2.25 6.26 13.12
C ASN A 139 -1.26 5.56 12.19
N CYS A 140 -0.42 6.31 11.48
CA CYS A 140 0.60 5.75 10.58
C CYS A 140 1.64 4.90 11.33
N ARG A 141 1.98 5.25 12.57
CA ARG A 141 2.83 4.40 13.42
C ARG A 141 2.16 3.06 13.68
N ARG A 142 0.89 3.07 14.09
CA ARG A 142 0.12 1.84 14.36
C ARG A 142 -0.01 0.96 13.13
N VAL A 143 -0.14 1.56 11.95
CA VAL A 143 -0.12 0.82 10.67
C VAL A 143 1.23 0.12 10.47
N ALA A 144 2.34 0.85 10.61
CA ALA A 144 3.67 0.26 10.48
C ALA A 144 3.90 -0.87 11.50
N GLU A 145 3.49 -0.69 12.75
CA GLU A 145 3.57 -1.72 13.79
C GLU A 145 2.75 -2.96 13.42
N GLN A 146 1.54 -2.79 12.86
CA GLN A 146 0.70 -3.89 12.38
C GLN A 146 1.30 -4.63 11.17
N TYR A 147 2.02 -3.94 10.29
CA TYR A 147 2.79 -4.59 9.22
C TYR A 147 3.97 -5.41 9.75
N GLY A 148 4.49 -5.04 10.92
CA GLY A 148 5.50 -5.82 11.64
C GLY A 148 6.78 -5.06 11.98
N PHE A 149 6.90 -3.77 11.64
CA PHE A 149 8.02 -2.94 12.09
C PHE A 149 8.04 -2.87 13.63
N LYS A 150 9.16 -3.27 14.26
CA LYS A 150 9.25 -3.35 15.73
C LYS A 150 9.61 -2.02 16.40
N ASN A 151 10.39 -1.18 15.72
CA ASN A 151 10.93 0.06 16.27
C ASN A 151 10.52 1.24 15.39
N VAL A 152 9.37 1.85 15.71
CA VAL A 152 8.83 2.98 14.91
C VAL A 152 8.89 4.27 15.72
N VAL A 153 9.59 5.27 15.19
CA VAL A 153 9.67 6.63 15.72
C VAL A 153 8.86 7.57 14.82
N THR A 154 8.29 8.63 15.38
CA THR A 154 7.63 9.71 14.62
C THR A 154 8.33 11.05 14.86
N PRO A 155 8.16 12.04 13.96
CA PRO A 155 8.67 13.40 14.20
C PRO A 155 8.19 14.01 15.53
N ALA A 156 6.97 13.67 15.96
CA ALA A 156 6.42 14.08 17.25
C ALA A 156 7.25 13.57 18.44
N ASP A 157 7.77 12.34 18.39
CA ASP A 157 8.62 11.80 19.47
C ASP A 157 9.92 12.58 19.61
N ILE A 158 10.54 12.89 18.46
CA ILE A 158 11.80 13.65 18.39
C ILE A 158 11.58 15.06 18.91
N PHE A 159 10.52 15.73 18.46
CA PHE A 159 10.15 17.06 18.95
C PHE A 159 9.86 17.08 20.45
N MET A 160 9.11 16.10 20.96
CA MET A 160 8.78 16.03 22.38
C MET A 160 10.00 15.70 23.27
N ALA A 161 10.97 14.95 22.74
CA ALA A 161 12.23 14.68 23.43
C ALA A 161 13.18 15.88 23.40
N ASN A 162 13.20 16.66 22.31
CA ASN A 162 14.01 17.86 22.18
C ASN A 162 13.32 18.92 21.30
N PRO A 163 12.51 19.82 21.91
CA PRO A 163 11.78 20.85 21.16
C PRO A 163 12.66 21.82 20.38
N ALA A 164 13.96 21.91 20.71
CA ALA A 164 14.91 22.76 19.99
C ALA A 164 15.20 22.27 18.56
N VAL A 165 14.84 21.02 18.21
CA VAL A 165 14.93 20.51 16.82
C VAL A 165 14.17 21.43 15.84
N TRP A 166 13.02 21.96 16.28
CA TRP A 166 12.27 22.95 15.53
C TRP A 166 11.36 23.77 16.47
N PRO A 167 11.85 24.91 17.00
CA PRO A 167 11.18 25.64 18.08
C PRO A 167 9.84 26.26 17.69
N PHE A 168 9.53 26.33 16.38
CA PHE A 168 8.28 26.91 15.88
C PHE A 168 7.08 25.95 15.97
N SER A 169 7.30 24.66 16.29
CA SER A 169 6.23 23.68 16.49
C SER A 169 5.67 23.64 17.92
N ASN A 170 6.05 24.56 18.80
CA ASN A 170 5.49 24.63 20.16
C ASN A 170 3.95 24.78 20.18
N HIS A 171 3.35 25.34 19.14
CA HIS A 171 1.89 25.41 19.00
C HIS A 171 1.24 24.04 18.75
N PHE A 172 2.01 23.05 18.29
CA PHE A 172 1.57 21.66 18.14
C PHE A 172 1.89 20.79 19.36
N SER A 173 2.53 21.32 20.41
CA SER A 173 2.93 20.52 21.58
C SER A 173 1.76 19.78 22.23
N ASP A 174 0.59 20.41 22.36
CA ASP A 174 -0.57 19.75 22.96
C ASP A 174 -1.13 18.64 22.09
N TYR A 175 -1.08 18.79 20.77
CA TYR A 175 -1.41 17.73 19.81
C TYR A 175 -0.42 16.57 19.94
N TYR A 176 0.89 16.84 19.90
CA TYR A 176 1.92 15.80 19.99
C TYR A 176 1.94 15.04 21.31
N LYS A 177 1.70 15.71 22.44
CA LYS A 177 1.60 15.06 23.77
C LYS A 177 0.57 13.94 23.82
N THR A 178 -0.47 13.98 22.98
CA THR A 178 -1.52 12.94 22.99
C THR A 178 -1.06 11.59 22.46
N PHE A 179 0.04 11.52 21.71
CA PHE A 179 0.46 10.29 21.05
C PHE A 179 1.98 10.08 20.93
N ALA A 180 2.80 11.08 21.27
CA ALA A 180 4.26 10.94 21.30
C ALA A 180 4.67 9.90 22.36
N ARG A 181 5.69 9.11 22.02
CA ARG A 181 6.27 8.07 22.87
C ARG A 181 7.72 8.41 23.19
N PRO A 182 8.26 7.93 24.32
CA PRO A 182 9.69 8.04 24.60
C PRO A 182 10.52 7.44 23.46
N LEU A 183 11.65 8.08 23.15
CA LEU A 183 12.57 7.55 22.14
C LEU A 183 13.20 6.23 22.62
N PRO A 184 13.44 5.26 21.71
CA PRO A 184 14.06 3.99 22.07
C PRO A 184 15.52 4.15 22.54
N THR A 185 16.19 5.20 22.05
CA THR A 185 17.49 5.66 22.52
C THR A 185 17.51 7.19 22.56
N PRO A 186 18.32 7.80 23.44
CA PRO A 186 18.38 9.26 23.56
C PRO A 186 19.01 9.92 22.33
N ILE A 187 18.75 11.20 22.13
CA ILE A 187 19.55 12.06 21.26
C ILE A 187 20.74 12.56 22.09
N ASP A 188 21.94 12.08 21.78
CA ASP A 188 23.15 12.37 22.55
C ASP A 188 24.13 13.21 21.73
N PHE A 189 24.22 14.50 22.09
CA PHE A 189 25.12 15.45 21.44
C PHE A 189 26.58 15.31 21.88
N ASN A 190 26.85 14.67 23.02
CA ASN A 190 28.21 14.46 23.54
C ASN A 190 28.83 13.17 23.02
N ASP A 191 28.00 12.13 22.81
CA ASP A 191 28.41 10.86 22.23
C ASP A 191 27.48 10.48 21.07
N PRO A 192 27.73 11.01 19.85
CA PRO A 192 26.89 10.76 18.70
C PRO A 192 26.70 9.28 18.35
N LEU A 193 27.64 8.40 18.71
CA LEU A 193 27.55 6.97 18.46
C LEU A 193 26.46 6.30 19.32
N LYS A 194 26.04 6.94 20.41
CA LYS A 194 24.90 6.52 21.24
C LYS A 194 23.60 7.23 20.88
N SER A 195 23.67 8.27 20.06
CA SER A 195 22.49 9.01 19.61
C SER A 195 21.55 8.13 18.78
N LEU A 196 20.26 8.44 18.86
CA LEU A 196 19.18 7.81 18.10
C LEU A 196 19.53 7.67 16.63
N LYS A 197 19.56 6.41 16.17
CA LYS A 197 19.80 6.03 14.78
C LYS A 197 18.47 5.70 14.12
N ILE A 198 18.24 6.26 12.94
CA ILE A 198 17.15 5.91 12.04
C ILE A 198 17.73 5.23 10.79
N ASP A 199 17.23 4.04 10.46
CA ASP A 199 17.70 3.22 9.35
C ASP A 199 16.90 3.44 8.05
N ALA A 200 15.64 3.89 8.16
CA ALA A 200 14.80 4.26 7.02
C ALA A 200 13.78 5.33 7.42
N VAL A 201 13.41 6.19 6.46
CA VAL A 201 12.38 7.20 6.62
C VAL A 201 11.23 6.89 5.68
N PHE A 202 10.02 6.86 6.22
CA PHE A 202 8.80 6.65 5.45
C PHE A 202 7.83 7.80 5.65
N VAL A 203 7.34 8.36 4.56
CA VAL A 203 6.18 9.25 4.53
C VAL A 203 4.97 8.39 4.17
N PHE A 204 4.24 7.92 5.19
CA PHE A 204 3.10 7.00 5.00
C PHE A 204 1.86 7.73 4.47
N ASN A 205 1.72 9.00 4.83
CA ASN A 205 0.61 9.86 4.44
C ASN A 205 1.06 11.33 4.48
N ASP A 206 0.20 12.27 4.09
CA ASP A 206 0.47 13.70 4.21
C ASP A 206 0.85 14.12 5.65
N PRO A 207 1.98 14.81 5.87
CA PRO A 207 2.30 15.46 7.14
C PRO A 207 1.32 16.56 7.52
N ARG A 208 1.19 16.80 8.84
CA ARG A 208 0.34 17.88 9.40
C ARG A 208 1.16 19.12 9.73
N ASP A 209 2.43 18.95 10.07
CA ASP A 209 3.38 20.04 10.31
C ASP A 209 4.55 19.90 9.35
N TRP A 210 4.36 20.39 8.12
CA TRP A 210 5.36 20.26 7.05
C TRP A 210 6.72 20.81 7.45
N ALA A 211 6.78 21.81 8.34
CA ALA A 211 8.04 22.40 8.77
C ALA A 211 8.84 21.46 9.68
N LEU A 212 8.20 20.89 10.72
CA LEU A 212 8.84 19.91 11.59
C LEU A 212 9.26 18.66 10.81
N ASP A 213 8.33 18.08 10.04
CA ASP A 213 8.61 16.89 9.24
C ASP A 213 9.76 17.14 8.24
N THR A 214 9.77 18.31 7.57
CA THR A 214 10.89 18.70 6.70
C THR A 214 12.20 18.80 7.46
N GLN A 215 12.24 19.49 8.60
CA GLN A 215 13.47 19.69 9.37
C GLN A 215 14.06 18.35 9.83
N VAL A 216 13.23 17.48 10.43
CA VAL A 216 13.67 16.17 10.91
C VAL A 216 14.18 15.29 9.77
N ILE A 217 13.48 15.28 8.62
CA ILE A 217 13.91 14.51 7.46
C ILE A 217 15.22 15.07 6.90
N MET A 218 15.37 16.40 6.80
CA MET A 218 16.61 17.04 6.34
C MET A 218 17.80 16.71 7.26
N ASP A 219 17.62 16.78 8.58
CA ASP A 219 18.65 16.42 9.56
C ASP A 219 19.13 14.98 9.35
N LEU A 220 18.19 14.04 9.12
CA LEU A 220 18.52 12.64 8.84
C LEU A 220 19.24 12.45 7.50
N LEU A 221 18.80 13.12 6.44
CA LEU A 221 19.41 13.04 5.11
C LEU A 221 20.81 13.66 5.05
N LEU A 222 21.13 14.56 5.98
CA LEU A 222 22.45 15.19 6.12
C LEU A 222 23.29 14.56 7.23
N SER A 223 22.72 13.72 8.09
CA SER A 223 23.39 13.08 9.22
C SER A 223 24.55 12.17 8.83
N SER A 224 25.38 11.76 9.79
CA SER A 224 26.25 10.61 9.63
C SER A 224 25.53 9.35 10.12
N GLN A 225 25.45 8.33 9.26
CA GLN A 225 24.91 6.99 9.56
C GLN A 225 23.46 7.00 10.10
N GLY A 226 22.67 8.01 9.76
CA GLY A 226 21.29 8.14 10.21
C GLY A 226 21.12 8.56 11.67
N ARG A 227 22.18 9.10 12.30
CA ARG A 227 22.17 9.46 13.72
C ARG A 227 21.75 10.91 13.93
N ILE A 228 20.68 11.11 14.68
CA ILE A 228 20.15 12.45 14.96
C ILE A 228 21.17 13.29 15.73
N GLY A 229 21.29 14.57 15.38
CA GLY A 229 22.24 15.50 15.98
C GLY A 229 23.64 15.46 15.36
N THR A 230 23.83 14.75 14.25
CA THR A 230 25.10 14.70 13.50
C THR A 230 24.98 15.37 12.14
N LEU A 231 26.13 15.74 11.57
CA LEU A 231 26.27 16.18 10.19
C LEU A 231 27.41 15.39 9.56
N SER A 232 27.18 14.77 8.39
CA SER A 232 28.23 14.00 7.73
C SER A 232 29.33 14.89 7.15
N GLU A 233 30.58 14.55 7.41
CA GLU A 233 31.76 15.19 6.82
C GLU A 233 31.88 14.93 5.30
N LYS A 234 31.10 13.97 4.77
CA LYS A 234 31.05 13.72 3.32
C LYS A 234 30.18 14.74 2.58
N ASN A 235 29.28 15.45 3.26
CA ASN A 235 28.38 16.41 2.61
C ASN A 235 29.16 17.52 1.91
N GLY A 236 28.89 17.74 0.61
CA GLY A 236 29.54 18.76 -0.20
C GLY A 236 30.93 18.40 -0.74
N ARG A 237 31.41 17.17 -0.52
CA ARG A 237 32.68 16.67 -1.05
C ARG A 237 32.58 16.37 -2.54
N ILE A 238 33.04 17.32 -3.36
CA ILE A 238 32.97 17.25 -4.83
C ILE A 238 33.70 16.05 -5.45
N ASP A 239 34.62 15.44 -4.72
CA ASP A 239 35.38 14.25 -5.12
C ASP A 239 34.59 12.94 -4.95
N LEU A 240 33.42 12.99 -4.30
CA LEU A 240 32.56 11.83 -4.07
C LEU A 240 31.31 11.86 -4.97
N PRO A 241 30.72 10.68 -5.28
CA PRO A 241 29.43 10.60 -5.94
C PRO A 241 28.37 11.45 -5.23
N ASN A 242 27.50 12.13 -5.99
CA ASN A 242 26.47 13.03 -5.46
C ASN A 242 27.02 14.10 -4.49
N HIS A 243 28.29 14.50 -4.67
CA HIS A 243 29.04 15.37 -3.77
C HIS A 243 29.03 14.89 -2.30
N GLY A 244 29.04 13.57 -2.11
CA GLY A 244 29.03 12.90 -0.81
C GLY A 244 27.70 12.96 -0.04
N TYR A 245 26.69 13.67 -0.54
CA TYR A 245 25.34 13.65 0.02
C TYR A 245 24.73 12.25 -0.11
N GLN A 246 24.18 11.74 1.01
CA GLN A 246 23.65 10.39 1.13
C GLN A 246 24.68 9.27 0.83
N GLN A 247 25.98 9.52 1.07
CA GLN A 247 27.06 8.53 0.90
C GLN A 247 27.70 8.10 2.24
N ASP A 248 27.01 8.33 3.35
CA ASP A 248 27.50 8.07 4.70
C ASP A 248 26.49 7.30 5.56
N GLY A 249 25.74 6.37 4.95
CA GLY A 249 24.79 5.52 5.67
C GLY A 249 23.55 6.23 6.19
N GLN A 250 23.19 7.38 5.60
CA GLN A 250 21.91 8.05 5.87
C GLN A 250 20.73 7.14 5.50
N PRO A 251 19.59 7.25 6.20
CA PRO A 251 18.43 6.42 5.93
C PRO A 251 17.88 6.69 4.52
N HIS A 252 17.40 5.62 3.87
CA HIS A 252 16.68 5.79 2.61
C HIS A 252 15.30 6.39 2.86
N LEU A 253 14.88 7.30 1.99
CA LEU A 253 13.61 8.02 2.07
C LEU A 253 12.57 7.41 1.13
N TYR A 254 11.40 7.05 1.67
CA TYR A 254 10.28 6.48 0.95
C TYR A 254 9.05 7.39 1.03
N PHE A 255 8.41 7.64 -0.10
CA PHE A 255 7.10 8.28 -0.21
C PHE A 255 6.06 7.27 -0.70
N SER A 256 4.89 7.27 -0.06
CA SER A 256 3.81 6.33 -0.39
C SER A 256 2.89 6.82 -1.51
N ASN A 257 2.85 8.15 -1.74
CA ASN A 257 1.90 8.77 -2.64
C ASN A 257 2.57 9.92 -3.44
N PRO A 258 2.55 9.88 -4.78
CA PRO A 258 3.14 10.91 -5.62
C PRO A 258 2.18 12.01 -6.06
N ASP A 259 0.89 11.89 -5.77
CA ASP A 259 -0.13 12.79 -6.30
C ASP A 259 0.11 14.20 -5.76
N LEU A 260 0.34 15.14 -6.68
CA LEU A 260 0.41 16.56 -6.37
C LEU A 260 -0.95 17.07 -5.92
N TRP A 261 -2.01 16.65 -6.62
CA TRP A 261 -3.39 17.09 -6.42
C TRP A 261 -4.31 15.92 -6.13
N TRP A 262 -5.30 16.14 -5.26
CA TRP A 262 -6.38 15.18 -5.03
C TRP A 262 -7.75 15.86 -4.83
N ALA A 263 -8.82 15.09 -5.02
CA ALA A 263 -10.20 15.56 -4.92
C ALA A 263 -10.73 15.50 -3.48
N ALA A 264 -10.70 16.64 -2.78
CA ALA A 264 -11.26 16.79 -1.44
C ALA A 264 -12.73 17.28 -1.45
N ALA A 265 -13.29 17.60 -0.27
CA ALA A 265 -14.62 18.20 -0.16
C ALA A 265 -14.68 19.65 -0.70
N TYR A 266 -13.55 20.35 -0.77
CA TYR A 266 -13.46 21.69 -1.32
C TYR A 266 -13.65 21.67 -2.85
N PRO A 267 -14.26 22.70 -3.49
CA PRO A 267 -14.54 22.67 -4.93
C PRO A 267 -13.30 22.60 -5.84
N LEU A 268 -12.13 22.99 -5.33
CA LEU A 268 -10.86 22.92 -6.07
C LEU A 268 -9.95 21.83 -5.50
N PRO A 269 -9.14 21.14 -6.33
CA PRO A 269 -8.17 20.15 -5.85
C PRO A 269 -7.25 20.70 -4.77
N ARG A 270 -6.87 19.87 -3.80
CA ARG A 270 -5.95 20.22 -2.70
C ARG A 270 -4.59 19.56 -2.93
N LEU A 271 -3.53 20.13 -2.35
CA LEU A 271 -2.23 19.48 -2.35
C LEU A 271 -2.32 18.15 -1.59
N GLY A 272 -1.73 17.11 -2.16
CA GLY A 272 -1.50 15.82 -1.52
C GLY A 272 -0.03 15.64 -1.13
N GLN A 273 0.37 14.39 -0.86
CA GLN A 273 1.71 14.06 -0.41
C GLN A 273 2.77 14.43 -1.46
N GLY A 274 2.41 14.41 -2.76
CA GLY A 274 3.26 14.93 -3.82
C GLY A 274 3.63 16.40 -3.60
N GLY A 275 2.72 17.22 -3.09
CA GLY A 275 3.01 18.61 -2.72
C GLY A 275 4.04 18.74 -1.61
N PHE A 276 3.94 17.89 -0.57
CA PHE A 276 4.96 17.83 0.49
C PHE A 276 6.31 17.37 -0.06
N ARG A 277 6.32 16.34 -0.91
CA ARG A 277 7.53 15.84 -1.57
C ARG A 277 8.21 16.94 -2.39
N GLU A 278 7.46 17.66 -3.24
CA GLU A 278 8.02 18.77 -4.04
C GLU A 278 8.58 19.89 -3.15
N ALA A 279 7.91 20.21 -2.03
CA ALA A 279 8.42 21.18 -1.07
C ALA A 279 9.74 20.73 -0.42
N LEU A 280 9.82 19.48 0.05
CA LEU A 280 11.05 18.91 0.60
C LEU A 280 12.18 18.89 -0.44
N GLU A 281 11.89 18.52 -1.68
CA GLU A 281 12.86 18.53 -2.78
C GLU A 281 13.38 19.92 -3.08
N GLY A 282 12.52 20.94 -3.01
CA GLY A 282 12.91 22.34 -3.12
C GLY A 282 13.87 22.75 -2.00
N VAL A 283 13.57 22.39 -0.75
CA VAL A 283 14.44 22.65 0.41
C VAL A 283 15.77 21.92 0.27
N TRP A 284 15.75 20.65 -0.14
CA TRP A 284 16.96 19.87 -0.43
C TRP A 284 17.82 20.53 -1.50
N ALA A 285 17.22 20.93 -2.63
CA ALA A 285 17.92 21.56 -3.73
C ALA A 285 18.53 22.91 -3.31
N ALA A 286 17.80 23.72 -2.55
CA ALA A 286 18.32 24.98 -2.02
C ALA A 286 19.49 24.77 -1.04
N THR A 287 19.43 23.70 -0.23
CA THR A 287 20.46 23.39 0.77
C THR A 287 21.73 22.81 0.14
N THR A 288 21.59 21.96 -0.88
CA THR A 288 22.71 21.20 -1.46
C THR A 288 23.23 21.80 -2.77
N GLY A 289 22.46 22.67 -3.42
CA GLY A 289 22.66 23.15 -4.79
C GLY A 289 21.90 22.35 -5.84
N GLY A 290 21.33 21.20 -5.47
CA GLY A 290 20.37 20.45 -6.27
C GLY A 290 20.86 20.06 -7.68
N PRO A 291 19.92 19.85 -8.63
CA PRO A 291 20.25 19.38 -9.97
C PRO A 291 21.22 20.29 -10.73
N SER A 292 21.26 21.59 -10.42
CA SER A 292 22.20 22.54 -11.03
C SER A 292 23.67 22.23 -10.75
N LYS A 293 23.95 21.51 -9.66
CA LYS A 293 25.28 21.01 -9.29
C LYS A 293 25.44 19.50 -9.51
N GLY A 294 24.49 18.87 -10.23
CA GLY A 294 24.46 17.42 -10.39
C GLY A 294 24.10 16.66 -9.11
N ILE A 295 23.50 17.32 -8.12
CA ILE A 295 23.09 16.70 -6.86
C ILE A 295 21.61 16.35 -6.92
N GLU A 296 21.28 15.11 -6.58
CA GLU A 296 19.93 14.59 -6.55
C GLU A 296 19.57 14.10 -5.14
N LEU A 297 18.31 14.32 -4.72
CA LEU A 297 17.75 13.65 -3.56
C LEU A 297 17.46 12.18 -3.91
N LYS A 298 18.21 11.25 -3.33
CA LYS A 298 17.96 9.82 -3.46
C LYS A 298 16.79 9.42 -2.57
N LYS A 299 15.75 8.88 -3.21
CA LYS A 299 14.47 8.49 -2.59
C LYS A 299 13.76 7.44 -3.44
N THR A 300 12.80 6.76 -2.85
CA THR A 300 11.84 5.92 -3.55
C THR A 300 10.45 6.53 -3.44
N VAL A 301 9.73 6.61 -4.56
CA VAL A 301 8.34 7.04 -4.59
C VAL A 301 7.52 5.86 -5.10
N ILE A 302 6.59 5.39 -4.28
CA ILE A 302 5.56 4.41 -4.65
C ILE A 302 4.20 5.13 -4.73
N GLY A 303 3.14 4.36 -4.95
CA GLY A 303 1.80 4.85 -5.28
C GLY A 303 1.58 4.84 -6.79
N LYS A 304 0.33 4.91 -7.24
CA LYS A 304 0.01 5.14 -8.66
C LYS A 304 0.67 6.46 -9.10
N PRO A 305 1.32 6.55 -10.28
CA PRO A 305 1.34 5.61 -11.40
C PRO A 305 2.50 4.60 -11.38
N TYR A 306 3.24 4.46 -10.27
CA TYR A 306 4.49 3.69 -10.26
C TYR A 306 4.28 2.18 -10.30
N GLN A 307 5.19 1.54 -11.04
CA GLN A 307 5.22 0.10 -11.29
C GLN A 307 5.05 -0.75 -10.01
N PRO A 308 5.79 -0.52 -8.89
CA PRO A 308 5.71 -1.39 -7.71
C PRO A 308 4.31 -1.46 -7.08
N THR A 309 3.54 -0.37 -7.14
CA THR A 309 2.18 -0.34 -6.61
C THR A 309 1.22 -1.20 -7.43
N TYR A 310 1.39 -1.23 -8.76
CA TYR A 310 0.60 -2.09 -9.64
C TYR A 310 1.02 -3.56 -9.53
N GLU A 311 2.31 -3.86 -9.32
CA GLU A 311 2.79 -5.22 -9.01
C GLU A 311 2.21 -5.75 -7.71
N PHE A 312 2.16 -4.91 -6.67
CA PHE A 312 1.53 -5.27 -5.41
C PHE A 312 0.02 -5.50 -5.59
N ALA A 313 -0.68 -4.60 -6.31
CA ALA A 313 -2.10 -4.72 -6.59
C ALA A 313 -2.45 -5.97 -7.41
N GLU A 314 -1.66 -6.30 -8.44
CA GLU A 314 -1.82 -7.51 -9.25
C GLU A 314 -1.63 -8.77 -8.40
N ARG A 315 -0.58 -8.84 -7.57
CA ARG A 315 -0.38 -9.96 -6.65
C ARG A 315 -1.53 -10.10 -5.66
N GLN A 316 -2.06 -8.99 -5.14
CA GLN A 316 -3.22 -9.03 -4.24
C GLN A 316 -4.49 -9.52 -4.96
N LEU A 317 -4.74 -9.07 -6.19
CA LEU A 317 -5.84 -9.56 -7.04
C LEU A 317 -5.71 -11.07 -7.30
N LEU A 318 -4.51 -11.57 -7.60
CA LEU A 318 -4.26 -12.99 -7.80
C LEU A 318 -4.50 -13.82 -6.52
N ARG A 319 -4.07 -13.32 -5.36
CA ARG A 319 -4.37 -13.95 -4.05
C ARG A 319 -5.88 -14.02 -3.81
N ASN A 320 -6.61 -12.94 -4.09
CA ASN A 320 -8.06 -12.90 -3.95
C ASN A 320 -8.76 -13.88 -4.91
N ARG A 321 -8.30 -13.97 -6.17
CA ARG A 321 -8.81 -14.92 -7.17
C ARG A 321 -8.60 -16.37 -6.70
N LEU A 322 -7.42 -16.71 -6.20
CA LEU A 322 -7.12 -18.05 -5.68
C LEU A 322 -8.01 -18.38 -4.48
N ARG A 323 -8.24 -17.43 -3.57
CA ARG A 323 -9.16 -17.62 -2.43
C ARG A 323 -10.60 -17.89 -2.87
N THR A 324 -11.08 -17.19 -3.90
CA THR A 324 -12.47 -17.29 -4.36
C THR A 324 -12.72 -18.53 -5.24
N PHE A 325 -11.79 -18.89 -6.12
CA PHE A 325 -12.01 -19.94 -7.13
C PHE A 325 -11.14 -21.19 -6.95
N GLY A 326 -10.23 -21.20 -5.98
CA GLY A 326 -9.28 -22.29 -5.77
C GLY A 326 -8.43 -22.55 -7.02
N SER A 327 -8.15 -23.83 -7.28
CA SER A 327 -7.37 -24.27 -8.46
C SER A 327 -8.05 -23.98 -9.81
N SER A 328 -9.33 -23.58 -9.83
CA SER A 328 -9.98 -23.14 -11.07
C SER A 328 -9.42 -21.81 -11.58
N ALA A 329 -8.89 -20.96 -10.68
CA ALA A 329 -8.22 -19.71 -11.07
C ALA A 329 -6.93 -19.97 -11.87
N GLU A 330 -6.20 -21.05 -11.58
CA GLU A 330 -4.96 -21.41 -12.29
C GLU A 330 -5.22 -21.81 -13.74
N ARG A 331 -6.41 -22.38 -14.01
CA ARG A 331 -6.83 -22.79 -15.36
C ARG A 331 -7.34 -21.62 -16.20
N THR A 332 -7.67 -20.50 -15.57
CA THR A 332 -8.18 -19.29 -16.24
C THR A 332 -7.34 -18.09 -15.83
N PRO A 333 -6.21 -17.84 -16.54
CA PRO A 333 -5.31 -16.74 -16.24
C PRO A 333 -6.02 -15.39 -16.21
N LEU A 334 -5.50 -14.46 -15.40
CA LEU A 334 -5.94 -13.08 -15.41
C LEU A 334 -5.34 -12.38 -16.64
N GLU A 335 -6.16 -12.18 -17.68
CA GLU A 335 -5.75 -11.57 -18.94
C GLU A 335 -5.92 -10.05 -18.92
N ARG A 336 -6.91 -9.53 -18.18
CA ARG A 336 -7.23 -8.10 -18.17
C ARG A 336 -7.62 -7.56 -16.82
N VAL A 337 -7.12 -6.38 -16.47
CA VAL A 337 -7.57 -5.59 -15.33
C VAL A 337 -8.11 -4.26 -15.83
N TYR A 338 -9.36 -3.93 -15.54
CA TYR A 338 -9.92 -2.61 -15.84
C TYR A 338 -9.61 -1.66 -14.68
N MET A 339 -8.69 -0.71 -14.89
CA MET A 339 -8.41 0.35 -13.92
C MET A 339 -9.39 1.50 -14.12
N VAL A 340 -10.29 1.71 -13.17
CA VAL A 340 -11.26 2.79 -13.18
C VAL A 340 -10.77 3.91 -12.27
N GLY A 341 -10.49 5.07 -12.85
CA GLY A 341 -9.84 6.20 -12.18
C GLY A 341 -10.33 7.54 -12.67
N ASP A 342 -10.10 8.59 -11.91
CA ASP A 342 -10.49 9.97 -12.22
C ASP A 342 -9.28 10.87 -12.52
N ASN A 343 -8.05 10.42 -12.22
CA ASN A 343 -6.83 11.21 -12.38
C ASN A 343 -5.96 10.70 -13.56
N PRO A 344 -5.83 11.48 -14.65
CA PRO A 344 -4.99 11.11 -15.79
C PRO A 344 -3.52 10.84 -15.44
N GLU A 345 -2.92 11.64 -14.55
CA GLU A 345 -1.49 11.53 -14.22
C GLU A 345 -1.18 10.36 -13.27
N SER A 346 -2.21 9.81 -12.63
CA SER A 346 -2.10 8.75 -11.62
C SER A 346 -2.70 7.43 -12.13
N ASP A 347 -4.02 7.32 -12.20
CA ASP A 347 -4.71 6.08 -12.55
C ASP A 347 -4.49 5.66 -13.99
N ILE A 348 -4.64 6.62 -14.91
CA ILE A 348 -4.62 6.37 -16.35
C ILE A 348 -3.19 6.13 -16.82
N ARG A 349 -2.28 7.02 -16.42
CA ARG A 349 -0.86 6.84 -16.65
C ARG A 349 -0.39 5.48 -16.11
N GLY A 350 -0.70 5.16 -14.86
CA GLY A 350 -0.27 3.92 -14.22
C GLY A 350 -0.77 2.68 -14.95
N ALA A 351 -2.07 2.60 -15.26
CA ALA A 351 -2.62 1.48 -16.02
C ALA A 351 -2.03 1.36 -17.44
N ASN A 352 -1.73 2.48 -18.10
CA ASN A 352 -1.14 2.48 -19.44
C ASN A 352 0.35 2.12 -19.44
N SER A 353 1.10 2.52 -18.41
CA SER A 353 2.54 2.30 -18.32
C SER A 353 2.91 0.99 -17.65
N TYR A 354 2.01 0.39 -16.87
CA TYR A 354 2.29 -0.84 -16.14
C TYR A 354 2.74 -1.98 -17.06
N ARG A 355 3.70 -2.76 -16.59
CA ARG A 355 4.21 -3.97 -17.24
C ARG A 355 3.98 -5.15 -16.31
N SER A 356 2.95 -5.93 -16.56
CA SER A 356 2.63 -7.11 -15.76
C SER A 356 3.68 -8.21 -15.95
N GLU A 357 4.13 -8.80 -14.85
CA GLU A 357 5.01 -9.97 -14.86
C GLU A 357 4.30 -11.23 -15.36
N ILE A 358 2.98 -11.31 -15.18
CA ILE A 358 2.16 -12.43 -15.64
C ILE A 358 1.50 -12.17 -17.00
N GLY A 359 1.80 -11.04 -17.64
CA GLY A 359 1.29 -10.67 -18.96
C GLY A 359 -0.14 -10.14 -18.99
N SER A 360 -0.72 -9.75 -17.84
CA SER A 360 -2.05 -9.16 -17.81
C SER A 360 -2.05 -7.75 -18.44
N SER A 361 -3.13 -7.41 -19.15
CA SER A 361 -3.32 -6.10 -19.75
C SER A 361 -4.14 -5.20 -18.83
N TRP A 362 -3.57 -4.05 -18.44
CA TRP A 362 -4.30 -3.04 -17.68
C TRP A 362 -4.97 -2.03 -18.62
N HIS A 363 -6.31 -2.01 -18.57
CA HIS A 363 -7.14 -1.17 -19.43
C HIS A 363 -7.69 0.00 -18.64
N SER A 364 -7.24 1.22 -18.98
CA SER A 364 -7.65 2.44 -18.30
C SER A 364 -9.06 2.90 -18.69
N ILE A 365 -9.90 3.16 -17.70
CA ILE A 365 -11.23 3.76 -17.82
C ILE A 365 -11.23 5.06 -16.99
N LEU A 366 -11.24 6.20 -17.68
CA LEU A 366 -11.27 7.52 -17.06
C LEU A 366 -12.72 7.95 -16.81
N VAL A 367 -13.07 8.24 -15.56
CA VAL A 367 -14.39 8.77 -15.18
C VAL A 367 -14.35 10.29 -15.01
N ARG A 368 -15.51 10.95 -15.13
CA ARG A 368 -15.64 12.43 -15.05
C ARG A 368 -16.06 12.94 -13.66
N THR A 369 -15.97 12.10 -12.64
CA THR A 369 -16.52 12.35 -11.31
C THR A 369 -15.51 12.87 -10.29
N GLY A 370 -14.27 13.19 -10.71
CA GLY A 370 -13.21 13.66 -9.81
C GLY A 370 -12.30 14.71 -10.45
N VAL A 371 -10.98 14.54 -10.35
CA VAL A 371 -9.93 15.45 -10.85
C VAL A 371 -10.16 15.79 -12.32
N TYR A 372 -10.41 14.79 -13.15
CA TYR A 372 -10.86 15.00 -14.52
C TYR A 372 -12.36 15.30 -14.58
N SER A 373 -12.69 16.48 -15.12
CA SER A 373 -14.08 16.91 -15.35
C SER A 373 -14.41 17.13 -16.84
N GLY A 374 -13.41 17.12 -17.73
CA GLY A 374 -13.58 17.36 -19.16
C GLY A 374 -12.31 17.91 -19.83
N GLY A 375 -12.37 18.09 -21.15
CA GLY A 375 -11.24 18.55 -21.95
C GLY A 375 -10.28 17.42 -22.36
N GLU A 376 -9.07 17.80 -22.78
CA GLU A 376 -8.02 16.87 -23.15
C GLU A 376 -7.28 16.38 -21.89
N PRO A 377 -7.23 15.07 -21.62
CA PRO A 377 -6.53 14.54 -20.45
C PRO A 377 -5.01 14.54 -20.69
N ALA A 378 -4.23 14.83 -19.65
CA ALA A 378 -2.75 14.78 -19.70
C ALA A 378 -2.19 13.42 -20.13
N TRP A 379 -2.97 12.35 -19.95
CA TRP A 379 -2.69 11.00 -20.43
C TRP A 379 -3.95 10.42 -21.09
N ILE A 380 -3.81 9.94 -22.32
CA ILE A 380 -4.93 9.43 -23.11
C ILE A 380 -5.43 8.10 -22.50
N PRO A 381 -6.67 8.03 -22.00
CA PRO A 381 -7.24 6.78 -21.52
C PRO A 381 -7.69 5.90 -22.68
N ARG A 382 -7.81 4.60 -22.43
CA ARG A 382 -8.38 3.68 -23.44
C ARG A 382 -9.89 3.83 -23.57
N THR A 383 -10.56 4.20 -22.48
CA THR A 383 -12.02 4.46 -22.44
C THR A 383 -12.30 5.66 -21.55
N ILE A 384 -13.27 6.49 -21.92
CA ILE A 384 -13.85 7.53 -21.05
C ILE A 384 -15.30 7.14 -20.73
N ALA A 385 -15.70 7.29 -19.47
CA ALA A 385 -17.06 7.05 -19.01
C ALA A 385 -17.53 8.22 -18.14
N ASP A 386 -18.84 8.44 -18.05
CA ASP A 386 -19.38 9.54 -17.25
C ASP A 386 -19.19 9.30 -15.74
N ASN A 387 -19.31 8.05 -15.30
CA ASN A 387 -19.13 7.63 -13.91
C ASN A 387 -18.71 6.15 -13.84
N VAL A 388 -18.43 5.68 -12.62
CA VAL A 388 -18.04 4.28 -12.35
C VAL A 388 -19.05 3.26 -12.90
N HIS A 389 -20.35 3.56 -12.80
CA HIS A 389 -21.39 2.64 -13.28
C HIS A 389 -21.35 2.45 -14.79
N LYS A 390 -21.20 3.54 -15.55
CA LYS A 390 -21.01 3.47 -17.01
C LYS A 390 -19.71 2.78 -17.39
N GLY A 391 -18.64 3.00 -16.62
CA GLY A 391 -17.36 2.30 -16.81
C GLY A 391 -17.50 0.78 -16.65
N VAL A 392 -18.15 0.32 -15.59
CA VAL A 392 -18.41 -1.11 -15.35
C VAL A 392 -19.30 -1.71 -16.43
N GLN A 393 -20.41 -1.05 -16.79
CA GLN A 393 -21.30 -1.54 -17.86
C GLN A 393 -20.54 -1.72 -19.19
N TRP A 394 -19.71 -0.74 -19.56
CA TRP A 394 -18.89 -0.83 -20.77
C TRP A 394 -17.88 -1.99 -20.71
N ALA A 395 -17.21 -2.18 -19.57
CA ALA A 395 -16.22 -3.22 -19.40
C ALA A 395 -16.85 -4.63 -19.45
N LEU A 396 -18.01 -4.84 -18.81
CA LEU A 396 -18.74 -6.10 -18.88
C LEU A 396 -19.14 -6.44 -20.32
N LYS A 397 -19.68 -5.46 -21.05
CA LYS A 397 -20.02 -5.62 -22.47
C LYS A 397 -18.79 -5.93 -23.32
N SER A 398 -17.69 -5.23 -23.08
CA SER A 398 -16.43 -5.40 -23.82
C SER A 398 -15.75 -6.75 -23.54
N SER A 399 -16.00 -7.33 -22.36
CA SER A 399 -15.55 -8.68 -22.00
C SER A 399 -16.50 -9.78 -22.50
N ASN A 400 -17.59 -9.45 -23.20
CA ASN A 400 -18.68 -10.38 -23.53
C ASN A 400 -19.17 -11.15 -22.30
N TRP A 401 -19.11 -10.54 -21.11
CA TRP A 401 -19.59 -11.20 -19.91
C TRP A 401 -21.11 -11.28 -19.99
N PRO A 402 -21.72 -12.44 -19.73
CA PRO A 402 -23.17 -12.56 -19.69
C PRO A 402 -23.68 -11.72 -18.51
N ALA A 403 -24.00 -10.46 -18.74
CA ALA A 403 -24.79 -9.71 -17.78
C ALA A 403 -26.20 -10.30 -17.83
N ALA A 404 -26.72 -10.66 -16.65
CA ALA A 404 -28.06 -11.22 -16.46
C ALA A 404 -29.15 -10.31 -17.05
#